data_AF-A0A452R423-F1
#
_entry.id   AF-A0A452R423-F1
#
_cell.length_a   1.000
_cell.length_b   1.000
_cell.length_c   1.000
_cell.angle_alpha   90.00
_cell.angle_beta   90.00
_cell.angle_gamma   90.00
#
_symmetry.space_group_name_H-M   'P 1'
#
loop_
_entity.id
_entity.type
_entity.pdbx_description
1 polymer ?
#
loop_
_entity_poly.entity_id
_entity_poly.type
_entity_poly.pdbx_seq_one_letter_code
_entity_poly.pdbx_strand_id
1 'polypeptide(L)'
;MQLALENMTKTTELEEVYQDAASNVLLAICRHSWRVVAQHLETEVLTGIFPHRSLLYVMGILTSNEKACWEDPAHPLCSQMAVKSVQFLNTDMWSKELLLALTKPDRTHQEQPPEKAFLFIYYGLILQAEDNSTTIRTHLRTLLDTSHQWPKQREGIALTIGLAAVRHLDHVWAVLEQFGRSTPVKWSLHSFCLKVLNSEDLQWKWASSTILLSYGQMTVRAKAHILPWVDNILSRMVFYFHYSSWDETLKQSFLTAVLMLVGAISRNEGAHSYEFSQISELLDCLMVLLEKEPQDTLCTSTRQQTIHIISSLCKLRPPLDSERKSRILSVCFHSVLALPLLDVLEKHTCLFLEPPNIQVRLVPTLTPTLQESRAPHDQMTTSWLAHLGSLAWFQTPVWGSCLFPSSGHLPLAGGAGFTPSSQVTKVGTES
;
A
#
# COMPACT_ATOMS: atom_id res chain seq x y z
N MET A 1 -7.47 -9.13 36.36
CA MET A 1 -7.33 -9.31 34.90
C MET A 1 -8.22 -10.43 34.40
N GLN A 2 -8.08 -11.66 34.93
CA GLN A 2 -8.90 -12.82 34.56
C GLN A 2 -10.43 -12.55 34.62
N LEU A 3 -10.94 -12.02 35.74
CA LEU A 3 -12.36 -11.65 35.90
C LEU A 3 -12.87 -10.64 34.85
N ALA A 4 -12.02 -9.70 34.42
CA ALA A 4 -12.42 -8.70 33.42
C ALA A 4 -12.56 -9.33 32.03
N LEU A 5 -11.62 -10.22 31.67
CA LEU A 5 -11.64 -10.87 30.37
C LEU A 5 -12.74 -11.92 30.26
N GLU A 6 -12.97 -12.72 31.31
CA GLU A 6 -14.07 -13.68 31.36
C GLU A 6 -15.45 -13.02 31.28
N ASN A 7 -15.61 -11.78 31.77
CA ASN A 7 -16.87 -11.06 31.69
C ASN A 7 -17.04 -10.31 30.36
N MET A 8 -15.95 -9.91 29.70
CA MET A 8 -15.99 -9.26 28.38
C MET A 8 -16.54 -10.16 27.27
N THR A 9 -16.48 -11.49 27.42
CA THR A 9 -16.91 -12.47 26.40
C THR A 9 -18.30 -13.05 26.65
N LYS A 10 -18.92 -12.79 27.81
CA LYS A 10 -20.20 -13.39 28.23
C LYS A 10 -21.44 -12.57 27.89
N THR A 11 -21.32 -11.25 27.70
CA THR A 11 -22.49 -10.36 27.56
C THR A 11 -22.57 -9.79 26.14
N THR A 12 -23.49 -10.32 25.33
CA THR A 12 -23.67 -9.94 23.92
C THR A 12 -24.69 -8.82 23.69
N GLU A 13 -25.47 -8.46 24.72
CA GLU A 13 -26.56 -7.46 24.62
C GLU A 13 -26.11 -6.01 24.85
N LEU A 14 -24.85 -5.80 25.24
CA LEU A 14 -24.32 -4.48 25.56
C LEU A 14 -23.96 -3.70 24.29
N GLU A 15 -24.28 -2.40 24.23
CA GLU A 15 -23.92 -1.55 23.07
C GLU A 15 -22.39 -1.50 22.87
N GLU A 16 -21.97 -1.41 21.60
CA GLU A 16 -20.57 -1.42 21.18
C GLU A 16 -19.72 -0.37 21.93
N VAL A 17 -20.28 0.81 22.23
CA VAL A 17 -19.58 1.89 22.96
C VAL A 17 -19.16 1.47 24.37
N TYR A 18 -20.01 0.74 25.10
CA TYR A 18 -19.66 0.27 26.44
C TYR A 18 -18.69 -0.91 26.39
N GLN A 19 -18.81 -1.78 25.37
CA GLN A 19 -17.85 -2.84 25.13
C GLN A 19 -16.45 -2.27 24.84
N ASP A 20 -16.38 -1.21 24.03
CA ASP A 20 -15.14 -0.53 23.67
C ASP A 20 -14.55 0.18 24.90
N ALA A 21 -15.38 0.84 25.73
CA ALA A 21 -14.94 1.44 26.99
C ALA A 21 -14.34 0.40 27.96
N ALA A 22 -14.99 -0.75 28.15
CA ALA A 22 -14.46 -1.84 28.97
C ALA A 22 -13.15 -2.41 28.40
N SER A 23 -13.10 -2.58 27.07
CA SER A 23 -11.89 -3.03 26.36
C SER A 23 -10.73 -2.04 26.50
N ASN A 24 -11.02 -0.74 26.51
CA ASN A 24 -10.02 0.31 26.73
C ASN A 24 -9.45 0.30 28.15
N VAL A 25 -10.24 -0.06 29.16
CA VAL A 25 -9.73 -0.30 30.52
C VAL A 25 -8.74 -1.47 30.53
N LEU A 26 -9.08 -2.57 29.85
CA LEU A 26 -8.15 -3.68 29.71
C LEU A 26 -6.86 -3.23 29.01
N LEU A 27 -6.96 -2.54 27.86
CA LEU A 27 -5.81 -2.03 27.10
C LEU A 27 -4.92 -1.11 27.93
N ALA A 28 -5.50 -0.26 28.79
CA ALA A 28 -4.75 0.58 29.72
C ALA A 28 -3.95 -0.26 30.73
N ILE A 29 -4.54 -1.33 31.26
CA ILE A 29 -3.88 -2.27 32.17
C ILE A 29 -2.82 -3.11 31.44
N CYS A 30 -3.06 -3.49 30.17
CA CYS A 30 -2.13 -4.27 29.35
C CYS A 30 -0.74 -3.65 29.27
N ARG A 31 -0.65 -2.30 29.31
CA ARG A 31 0.62 -1.55 29.30
C ARG A 31 1.62 -2.03 30.34
N HIS A 32 1.14 -2.53 31.48
CA HIS A 32 2.00 -2.93 32.59
C HIS A 32 2.12 -4.45 32.75
N SER A 33 1.43 -5.25 31.92
CA SER A 33 1.31 -6.71 32.13
C SER A 33 1.11 -7.50 30.83
N TRP A 34 1.71 -7.04 29.73
CA TRP A 34 1.53 -7.59 28.39
C TRP A 34 1.68 -9.11 28.30
N ARG A 35 2.71 -9.70 28.91
CA ARG A 35 2.96 -11.15 28.78
C ARG A 35 1.78 -12.01 29.28
N VAL A 36 1.19 -11.62 30.41
CA VAL A 36 0.05 -12.32 31.02
C VAL A 36 -1.20 -12.13 30.16
N VAL A 37 -1.40 -10.90 29.66
CA VAL A 37 -2.50 -10.59 28.75
C VAL A 37 -2.37 -11.42 27.47
N ALA A 38 -1.20 -11.41 26.83
CA ALA A 38 -0.95 -12.11 25.57
C ALA A 38 -1.25 -13.61 25.66
N GLN A 39 -0.79 -14.28 26.72
CA GLN A 39 -1.06 -15.70 26.97
C GLN A 39 -2.56 -15.97 27.12
N HIS A 40 -3.28 -15.09 27.81
CA HIS A 40 -4.70 -15.26 28.01
C HIS A 40 -5.49 -14.95 26.74
N LEU A 41 -5.16 -13.88 26.00
CA LEU A 41 -5.75 -13.57 24.69
C LEU A 41 -5.56 -14.74 23.72
N GLU A 42 -4.37 -15.34 23.68
CA GLU A 42 -4.09 -16.53 22.89
C GLU A 42 -5.00 -17.69 23.30
N THR A 43 -5.16 -17.94 24.61
CA THR A 43 -6.01 -19.03 25.11
C THR A 43 -7.48 -18.84 24.70
N GLU A 44 -8.01 -17.63 24.81
CA GLU A 44 -9.41 -17.33 24.46
C GLU A 44 -9.68 -17.43 22.95
N VAL A 45 -8.74 -16.98 22.11
CA VAL A 45 -8.88 -17.08 20.65
C VAL A 45 -8.78 -18.52 20.16
N LEU A 46 -8.02 -19.37 20.86
CA LEU A 46 -7.77 -20.76 20.46
C LEU A 46 -8.76 -21.77 21.03
N THR A 47 -9.92 -21.32 21.52
CA THR A 47 -11.00 -22.19 22.04
C THR A 47 -11.72 -22.98 20.94
N GLY A 48 -11.54 -22.62 19.66
CA GLY A 48 -12.28 -23.17 18.53
C GLY A 48 -13.68 -22.57 18.35
N ILE A 49 -14.12 -21.74 19.29
CA ILE A 49 -15.29 -20.87 19.15
C ILE A 49 -14.81 -19.56 18.50
N PHE A 50 -15.63 -18.96 17.64
CA PHE A 50 -15.27 -17.70 17.00
C PHE A 50 -15.12 -16.59 18.07
N PRO A 51 -13.98 -15.85 18.09
CA PRO A 51 -13.71 -14.83 19.10
C PRO A 51 -14.80 -13.76 19.22
N HIS A 52 -15.15 -13.39 20.45
CA HIS A 52 -16.07 -12.29 20.71
C HIS A 52 -15.53 -10.94 20.18
N ARG A 53 -16.42 -10.04 19.76
CA ARG A 53 -16.06 -8.71 19.21
C ARG A 53 -15.07 -7.95 20.09
N SER A 54 -15.29 -7.90 21.40
CA SER A 54 -14.41 -7.16 22.33
C SER A 54 -12.98 -7.69 22.32
N LEU A 55 -12.80 -9.01 22.16
CA LEU A 55 -11.48 -9.62 22.05
C LEU A 55 -10.78 -9.19 20.76
N LEU A 56 -11.51 -9.22 19.65
CA LEU A 56 -11.03 -8.75 18.35
C LEU A 56 -10.71 -7.25 18.36
N TYR A 57 -11.50 -6.43 19.07
CA TYR A 57 -11.26 -5.00 19.24
C TYR A 57 -9.95 -4.75 19.98
N VAL A 58 -9.74 -5.42 21.11
CA VAL A 58 -8.49 -5.33 21.88
C VAL A 58 -7.30 -5.70 20.99
N MET A 59 -7.40 -6.81 20.25
CA MET A 59 -6.35 -7.21 19.30
C MET A 59 -6.14 -6.15 18.21
N GLY A 60 -7.22 -5.56 17.68
CA GLY A 60 -7.15 -4.47 16.71
C GLY A 60 -6.40 -3.25 17.21
N ILE A 61 -6.72 -2.74 18.39
CA ILE A 61 -6.01 -1.60 18.98
C ILE A 61 -4.53 -1.93 19.25
N LEU A 62 -4.22 -3.16 19.66
CA LEU A 62 -2.85 -3.59 19.89
C LEU A 62 -2.05 -3.67 18.59
N THR A 63 -2.68 -4.07 17.48
CA THR A 63 -2.03 -4.15 16.17
C THR A 63 -1.89 -2.82 15.44
N SER A 64 -2.73 -1.81 15.75
CA SER A 64 -2.76 -0.53 15.02
C SER A 64 -1.90 0.58 15.63
N ASN A 65 -1.53 0.48 16.92
CA ASN A 65 -0.90 1.60 17.63
C ASN A 65 0.64 1.62 17.50
N GLU A 66 1.15 2.37 16.52
CA GLU A 66 2.58 2.62 16.29
C GLU A 66 3.30 3.31 17.47
N LYS A 67 2.56 4.01 18.35
CA LYS A 67 3.11 4.71 19.53
C LYS A 67 3.14 3.87 20.79
N ALA A 68 2.59 2.66 20.76
CA ALA A 68 2.71 1.77 21.89
C ALA A 68 4.13 1.20 21.88
N CYS A 69 4.89 1.52 22.94
CA CYS A 69 6.24 1.03 23.24
C CYS A 69 6.25 -0.52 23.34
N TRP A 70 6.11 -1.19 22.21
CA TRP A 70 6.15 -2.62 22.03
C TRP A 70 7.12 -2.88 20.88
N GLU A 71 8.42 -2.93 21.18
CA GLU A 71 9.39 -3.44 20.21
C GLU A 71 9.06 -4.91 19.92
N ASP A 72 8.32 -5.13 18.82
CA ASP A 72 8.10 -6.40 18.12
C ASP A 72 7.34 -7.59 18.75
N PRO A 73 6.57 -7.56 19.88
CA PRO A 73 5.99 -8.80 20.44
C PRO A 73 4.58 -9.14 19.92
N ALA A 74 3.82 -8.16 19.42
CA ALA A 74 2.43 -8.36 18.98
C ALA A 74 2.34 -9.06 17.61
N HIS A 75 3.27 -8.75 16.70
CA HIS A 75 3.36 -9.38 15.38
C HIS A 75 3.65 -10.89 15.44
N PRO A 76 4.66 -11.39 16.19
CA PRO A 76 4.91 -12.82 16.35
C PRO A 76 3.76 -13.52 17.08
N LEU A 77 3.11 -12.89 18.06
CA LEU A 77 1.93 -13.45 18.72
C LEU A 77 0.79 -13.69 17.72
N CYS A 78 0.45 -12.69 16.89
CA CYS A 78 -0.60 -12.83 15.88
C CYS A 78 -0.27 -13.94 14.88
N SER A 79 0.98 -14.04 14.43
CA SER A 79 1.42 -15.13 13.55
C SER A 79 1.30 -16.50 14.22
N GLN A 80 1.70 -16.64 15.50
CA GLN A 80 1.59 -17.89 16.23
C GLN A 80 0.13 -18.33 16.44
N MET A 81 -0.74 -17.40 16.84
CA MET A 81 -2.18 -17.64 17.00
C MET A 81 -2.83 -18.04 15.66
N ALA A 82 -2.41 -17.39 14.57
CA ALA A 82 -2.90 -17.71 13.24
C ALA A 82 -2.52 -19.13 12.82
N VAL A 83 -1.26 -19.55 13.03
CA VAL A 83 -0.81 -20.93 12.76
C VAL A 83 -1.65 -21.95 13.52
N LYS A 84 -1.92 -21.72 14.81
CA LYS A 84 -2.77 -22.61 15.63
C LYS A 84 -4.25 -22.58 15.24
N SER A 85 -4.68 -21.54 14.52
CA SER A 85 -6.08 -21.35 14.11
C SER A 85 -6.40 -21.90 12.73
N VAL A 86 -5.41 -22.39 11.98
CA VAL A 86 -5.60 -23.03 10.65
C VAL A 86 -6.67 -24.11 10.71
N GLN A 87 -6.67 -24.93 11.76
CA GLN A 87 -7.65 -26.01 11.96
C GLN A 87 -9.11 -25.52 12.01
N PHE A 88 -9.36 -24.24 12.33
CA PHE A 88 -10.71 -23.69 12.44
C PHE A 88 -11.30 -23.28 11.09
N LEU A 89 -10.48 -23.09 10.04
CA LEU A 89 -10.97 -22.74 8.70
C LEU A 89 -11.99 -23.75 8.15
N ASN A 90 -11.76 -25.04 8.42
CA ASN A 90 -12.62 -26.12 7.96
C ASN A 90 -13.82 -26.38 8.90
N THR A 91 -13.95 -25.63 9.99
CA THR A 91 -15.09 -25.72 10.90
C THR A 91 -16.22 -24.82 10.40
N ASP A 92 -17.32 -25.42 9.93
CA ASP A 92 -18.43 -24.73 9.24
C ASP A 92 -19.00 -23.53 10.04
N MET A 93 -19.17 -23.67 11.35
CA MET A 93 -19.64 -22.57 12.21
C MET A 93 -18.62 -21.43 12.31
N TRP A 94 -17.34 -21.76 12.52
CA TRP A 94 -16.30 -20.75 12.73
C TRP A 94 -16.05 -19.94 11.45
N SER A 95 -16.01 -20.60 10.29
CA SER A 95 -15.79 -19.93 8.99
C SER A 95 -16.97 -19.04 8.60
N LYS A 96 -18.20 -19.45 8.91
CA LYS A 96 -19.41 -18.63 8.71
C LYS A 96 -19.39 -17.37 9.58
N GLU A 97 -19.06 -17.50 10.87
CA GLU A 97 -18.97 -16.36 11.80
C GLU A 97 -17.86 -15.38 11.38
N LEU A 98 -16.71 -15.90 10.92
CA LEU A 98 -15.63 -15.07 10.37
C LEU A 98 -16.14 -14.25 9.17
N LEU A 99 -16.80 -14.90 8.21
CA LEU A 99 -17.30 -14.21 7.01
C LEU A 99 -18.39 -13.19 7.37
N LEU A 100 -19.27 -13.53 8.30
CA LEU A 100 -20.31 -12.63 8.82
C LEU A 100 -19.69 -11.39 9.47
N ALA A 101 -18.66 -11.56 10.30
CA ALA A 101 -17.95 -10.45 10.94
C ALA A 101 -17.24 -9.55 9.91
N LEU A 102 -16.64 -10.13 8.86
CA LEU A 102 -15.97 -9.37 7.79
C LEU A 102 -16.94 -8.62 6.87
N THR A 103 -18.16 -9.13 6.71
CA THR A 103 -19.18 -8.57 5.80
C THR A 103 -20.15 -7.62 6.48
N LYS A 104 -20.16 -7.56 7.82
CA LYS A 104 -21.00 -6.62 8.58
C LYS A 104 -20.71 -5.18 8.12
N PRO A 105 -21.72 -4.44 7.61
CA PRO A 105 -21.52 -3.07 7.17
C PRO A 105 -21.20 -2.15 8.34
N ASP A 106 -20.25 -1.24 8.12
CA ASP A 106 -19.81 -0.30 9.15
C ASP A 106 -20.86 0.80 9.32
N ARG A 107 -21.18 1.19 10.56
CA ARG A 107 -22.20 2.20 10.88
C ARG A 107 -21.77 3.61 10.45
N THR A 108 -20.47 3.87 10.41
CA THR A 108 -19.87 5.15 10.00
C THR A 108 -18.89 4.88 8.85
N HIS A 109 -19.08 5.56 7.72
CA HIS A 109 -18.32 5.29 6.48
C HIS A 109 -16.86 5.78 6.50
N GLN A 110 -16.40 6.39 7.58
CA GLN A 110 -15.16 7.17 7.60
C GLN A 110 -13.97 6.40 8.17
N GLU A 111 -14.18 5.52 9.16
CA GLU A 111 -13.11 4.74 9.80
C GLU A 111 -13.52 3.28 9.97
N GLN A 112 -12.60 2.38 9.67
CA GLN A 112 -12.82 0.96 9.87
C GLN A 112 -12.70 0.63 11.36
N PRO A 113 -13.65 -0.11 11.95
CA PRO A 113 -13.54 -0.56 13.33
C PRO A 113 -12.24 -1.38 13.54
N PRO A 114 -11.51 -1.17 14.66
CA PRO A 114 -10.26 -1.89 14.94
C PRO A 114 -10.38 -3.41 14.85
N GLU A 115 -11.51 -3.96 15.33
CA GLU A 115 -11.80 -5.39 15.28
C GLU A 115 -11.84 -5.92 13.85
N LYS A 116 -12.40 -5.15 12.91
CA LYS A 116 -12.56 -5.56 11.52
C LYS A 116 -11.23 -5.46 10.76
N ALA A 117 -10.46 -4.40 11.04
CA ALA A 117 -9.10 -4.28 10.52
C ALA A 117 -8.22 -5.45 10.98
N PHE A 118 -8.30 -5.83 12.26
CA PHE A 118 -7.62 -6.99 12.79
C PHE A 118 -8.06 -8.29 12.12
N LEU A 119 -9.36 -8.49 11.92
CA LEU A 119 -9.88 -9.72 11.30
C LEU A 119 -9.30 -9.96 9.90
N PHE A 120 -9.15 -8.92 9.07
CA PHE A 120 -8.49 -9.08 7.75
C PHE A 120 -7.03 -9.50 7.88
N ILE A 121 -6.28 -8.90 8.82
CA ILE A 121 -4.88 -9.29 9.09
C ILE A 121 -4.85 -10.74 9.57
N TYR A 122 -5.66 -11.07 10.56
CA TYR A 122 -5.70 -12.38 11.20
C TYR A 122 -6.06 -13.46 10.21
N TYR A 123 -7.11 -13.25 9.40
CA TYR A 123 -7.50 -14.17 8.36
C TYR A 123 -6.39 -14.37 7.32
N GLY A 124 -5.72 -13.29 6.91
CA GLY A 124 -4.59 -13.36 5.98
C GLY A 124 -3.42 -14.17 6.54
N LEU A 125 -3.11 -14.03 7.82
CA LEU A 125 -2.08 -14.81 8.51
C LEU A 125 -2.47 -16.29 8.63
N ILE A 126 -3.74 -16.61 8.88
CA ILE A 126 -4.21 -18.01 8.93
C ILE A 126 -4.08 -18.64 7.54
N LEU A 127 -4.52 -17.93 6.48
CA LEU A 127 -4.39 -18.39 5.10
C LEU A 127 -2.94 -18.50 4.64
N GLN A 128 -2.06 -17.66 5.15
CA GLN A 128 -0.62 -17.79 4.94
C GLN A 128 -0.07 -19.04 5.64
N ALA A 129 -0.60 -19.42 6.79
CA ALA A 129 -0.15 -20.58 7.56
C ALA A 129 -0.71 -21.92 7.06
N GLU A 130 -1.87 -21.92 6.42
CA GLU A 130 -2.50 -23.11 5.81
C GLU A 130 -1.61 -23.74 4.73
N ASP A 131 -1.65 -25.06 4.60
CA ASP A 131 -0.86 -25.80 3.60
C ASP A 131 -1.76 -26.36 2.48
N ASN A 132 -3.05 -26.56 2.74
CA ASN A 132 -3.97 -27.11 1.76
C ASN A 132 -4.39 -26.07 0.72
N SER A 133 -3.84 -26.21 -0.49
CA SER A 133 -4.16 -25.38 -1.65
C SER A 133 -5.66 -25.25 -1.96
N THR A 134 -6.46 -26.31 -1.76
CA THR A 134 -7.91 -26.25 -2.06
C THR A 134 -8.66 -25.42 -1.03
N THR A 135 -8.32 -25.57 0.26
CA THR A 135 -8.83 -24.74 1.35
C THR A 135 -8.48 -23.28 1.11
N ILE A 136 -7.21 -22.96 0.86
CA ILE A 136 -6.74 -21.60 0.58
C ILE A 136 -7.54 -20.97 -0.57
N ARG A 137 -7.63 -21.67 -1.72
CA ARG A 137 -8.35 -21.16 -2.89
C ARG A 137 -9.85 -20.98 -2.63
N THR A 138 -10.46 -21.86 -1.85
CA THR A 138 -11.89 -21.75 -1.49
C THR A 138 -12.12 -20.51 -0.65
N HIS A 139 -11.34 -20.35 0.42
CA HIS A 139 -11.44 -19.20 1.33
C HIS A 139 -11.18 -17.85 0.65
N LEU A 140 -10.18 -17.78 -0.24
CA LEU A 140 -9.89 -16.57 -1.01
C LEU A 140 -11.01 -16.22 -1.99
N ARG A 141 -11.62 -17.22 -2.66
CA ARG A 141 -12.77 -16.99 -3.54
C ARG A 141 -13.97 -16.49 -2.74
N THR A 142 -14.31 -17.15 -1.65
CA THR A 142 -15.42 -16.74 -0.78
C THR A 142 -15.24 -15.32 -0.24
N LEU A 143 -13.99 -14.92 0.06
CA LEU A 143 -13.69 -13.54 0.46
C LEU A 143 -13.89 -12.54 -0.68
N LEU A 144 -13.44 -12.88 -1.89
CA LEU A 144 -13.62 -12.05 -3.08
C LEU A 144 -15.10 -11.96 -3.50
N ASP A 145 -15.92 -12.95 -3.20
CA ASP A 145 -17.37 -12.91 -3.47
C ASP A 145 -18.13 -11.95 -2.52
N THR A 146 -17.46 -11.38 -1.53
CA THR A 146 -18.07 -10.37 -0.63
C THR A 146 -18.21 -9.00 -1.29
N SER A 147 -18.97 -8.10 -0.64
CA SER A 147 -19.18 -6.74 -1.19
C SER A 147 -17.89 -5.94 -1.30
N HIS A 148 -17.67 -5.33 -2.46
CA HIS A 148 -16.57 -4.40 -2.71
C HIS A 148 -16.96 -2.93 -2.58
N GLN A 149 -18.19 -2.62 -2.15
CA GLN A 149 -18.73 -1.26 -2.15
C GLN A 149 -17.92 -0.30 -1.25
N TRP A 150 -17.42 -0.81 -0.13
CA TRP A 150 -16.82 0.01 0.92
C TRP A 150 -15.28 0.10 0.79
N PRO A 151 -14.67 1.30 0.79
CA PRO A 151 -13.22 1.46 0.62
C PRO A 151 -12.38 0.63 1.58
N LYS A 152 -12.69 0.69 2.88
CA LYS A 152 -11.94 -0.05 3.91
C LYS A 152 -12.10 -1.56 3.81
N GLN A 153 -13.25 -2.04 3.34
CA GLN A 153 -13.43 -3.46 3.03
C GLN A 153 -12.56 -3.90 1.86
N ARG A 154 -12.46 -3.10 0.79
CA ARG A 154 -11.56 -3.41 -0.34
C ARG A 154 -10.09 -3.48 0.09
N GLU A 155 -9.65 -2.50 0.89
CA GLU A 155 -8.29 -2.47 1.45
C GLU A 155 -8.02 -3.71 2.32
N GLY A 156 -8.97 -4.10 3.18
CA GLY A 156 -8.88 -5.28 4.03
C GLY A 156 -8.82 -6.60 3.24
N ILE A 157 -9.67 -6.74 2.21
CA ILE A 157 -9.65 -7.90 1.31
C ILE A 157 -8.29 -8.00 0.62
N ALA A 158 -7.81 -6.89 0.04
CA ALA A 158 -6.51 -6.84 -0.63
C ALA A 158 -5.36 -7.19 0.33
N LEU A 159 -5.39 -6.70 1.57
CA LEU A 159 -4.39 -7.01 2.59
C LEU A 159 -4.38 -8.51 2.93
N THR A 160 -5.56 -9.11 3.10
CA THR A 160 -5.72 -10.55 3.35
C THR A 160 -5.11 -11.38 2.23
N ILE A 161 -5.41 -11.00 0.98
CA ILE A 161 -4.87 -11.65 -0.22
C ILE A 161 -3.35 -11.52 -0.28
N GLY A 162 -2.80 -10.34 0.02
CA GLY A 162 -1.35 -10.12 0.08
C GLY A 162 -0.65 -10.95 1.14
N LEU A 163 -1.24 -11.09 2.32
CA LEU A 163 -0.67 -11.94 3.39
C LEU A 163 -0.62 -13.41 2.98
N ALA A 164 -1.71 -13.93 2.39
CA ALA A 164 -1.72 -15.29 1.83
C ALA A 164 -0.66 -15.48 0.72
N ALA A 165 -0.43 -14.44 -0.09
CA ALA A 165 0.53 -14.49 -1.20
C ALA A 165 1.98 -14.67 -0.75
N VAL A 166 2.32 -14.39 0.52
CA VAL A 166 3.68 -14.59 1.05
C VAL A 166 4.15 -16.04 0.90
N ARG A 167 3.25 -17.02 1.08
CA ARG A 167 3.55 -18.46 0.94
C ARG A 167 2.87 -19.11 -0.28
N HIS A 168 1.81 -18.49 -0.81
CA HIS A 168 0.94 -19.12 -1.82
C HIS A 168 0.73 -18.25 -3.06
N LEU A 169 1.78 -17.60 -3.54
CA LEU A 169 1.73 -16.65 -4.66
C LEU A 169 1.03 -17.22 -5.90
N ASP A 170 1.36 -18.45 -6.31
CA ASP A 170 0.75 -19.12 -7.47
C ASP A 170 -0.77 -19.33 -7.31
N HIS A 171 -1.20 -19.75 -6.12
CA HIS A 171 -2.62 -19.99 -5.83
C HIS A 171 -3.40 -18.69 -5.75
N VAL A 172 -2.82 -17.66 -5.12
CA VAL A 172 -3.41 -16.32 -5.06
C VAL A 172 -3.56 -15.74 -6.47
N TRP A 173 -2.51 -15.81 -7.28
CA TRP A 173 -2.56 -15.39 -8.68
C TRP A 173 -3.68 -16.09 -9.45
N ALA A 174 -3.76 -17.41 -9.36
CA ALA A 174 -4.79 -18.20 -10.05
C ALA A 174 -6.21 -17.85 -9.58
N VAL A 175 -6.41 -17.52 -8.30
CA VAL A 175 -7.71 -17.09 -7.78
C VAL A 175 -8.08 -15.71 -8.30
N LEU A 176 -7.17 -14.75 -8.29
CA LEU A 176 -7.41 -13.41 -8.84
C LEU A 176 -7.69 -13.45 -10.35
N GLU A 177 -6.92 -14.26 -11.09
CA GLU A 177 -7.13 -14.44 -12.52
C GLU A 177 -8.48 -15.10 -12.80
N GLN A 178 -8.84 -16.14 -12.04
CA GLN A 178 -10.14 -16.78 -12.20
C GLN A 178 -11.27 -15.82 -11.87
N PHE A 179 -11.21 -15.12 -10.73
CA PHE A 179 -12.23 -14.15 -10.31
C PHE A 179 -12.42 -13.05 -11.35
N GLY A 180 -11.32 -12.58 -11.96
CA GLY A 180 -11.35 -11.61 -13.05
C GLY A 180 -11.90 -12.14 -14.39
N ARG A 181 -11.89 -13.46 -14.63
CA ARG A 181 -12.36 -14.12 -15.86
C ARG A 181 -13.77 -14.71 -15.75
N SER A 182 -14.16 -15.20 -14.57
CA SER A 182 -15.43 -15.91 -14.34
C SER A 182 -16.65 -15.02 -14.43
N THR A 183 -16.45 -13.73 -14.58
CA THR A 183 -17.49 -12.70 -14.52
C THR A 183 -17.35 -11.86 -15.78
N PRO A 184 -18.45 -11.38 -16.39
CA PRO A 184 -18.44 -11.02 -17.80
C PRO A 184 -17.63 -9.76 -18.02
N VAL A 185 -16.33 -9.91 -18.26
CA VAL A 185 -15.58 -9.02 -19.13
C VAL A 185 -16.02 -9.31 -20.57
N LYS A 186 -17.32 -9.10 -20.82
CA LYS A 186 -17.86 -8.73 -22.13
C LYS A 186 -17.80 -7.20 -22.23
N TRP A 187 -16.62 -6.64 -21.98
CA TRP A 187 -16.31 -5.34 -22.54
C TRP A 187 -15.97 -5.59 -24.00
N SER A 188 -16.99 -5.60 -24.85
CA SER A 188 -16.76 -5.51 -26.29
C SER A 188 -15.96 -4.23 -26.54
N LEU A 189 -15.03 -4.30 -27.49
CA LEU A 189 -14.16 -3.21 -27.96
C LEU A 189 -14.94 -2.01 -28.56
N HIS A 190 -16.18 -1.76 -28.13
CA HIS A 190 -17.08 -0.79 -28.73
C HIS A 190 -17.93 0.05 -27.76
N SER A 191 -17.82 -0.12 -26.43
CA SER A 191 -18.65 0.68 -25.52
C SER A 191 -17.95 1.97 -25.05
N PHE A 192 -17.98 2.99 -25.90
CA PHE A 192 -17.82 4.39 -25.51
C PHE A 192 -19.11 4.98 -24.90
N CYS A 193 -20.00 4.17 -24.31
CA CYS A 193 -21.30 4.67 -23.84
C CYS A 193 -21.64 4.24 -22.41
N LEU A 194 -21.36 5.15 -21.48
CA LEU A 194 -21.66 5.13 -20.04
C LEU A 194 -23.16 5.11 -19.66
N LYS A 195 -24.08 4.77 -20.57
CA LYS A 195 -25.51 5.10 -20.37
C LYS A 195 -26.42 4.03 -19.78
N VAL A 196 -26.00 2.77 -19.62
CA VAL A 196 -26.80 1.78 -18.87
C VAL A 196 -25.87 0.83 -18.12
N LEU A 197 -25.75 1.05 -16.80
CA LEU A 197 -25.11 0.12 -15.88
C LEU A 197 -26.22 -0.78 -15.31
N ASN A 198 -26.19 -2.08 -15.60
CA ASN A 198 -27.10 -3.04 -14.98
C ASN A 198 -26.72 -3.26 -13.51
N SER A 199 -27.62 -3.87 -12.71
CA SER A 199 -27.35 -4.18 -11.29
C SER A 199 -26.11 -5.06 -11.08
N GLU A 200 -25.78 -5.93 -12.04
CA GLU A 200 -24.56 -6.74 -12.01
C GLU A 200 -23.30 -5.89 -12.28
N ASP A 201 -23.39 -4.87 -13.14
CA ASP A 201 -22.25 -3.99 -13.47
C ASP A 201 -21.86 -3.06 -12.29
N LEU A 202 -22.80 -2.80 -11.37
CA LEU A 202 -22.55 -2.07 -10.12
C LEU A 202 -21.65 -2.83 -9.15
N GLN A 203 -21.78 -4.15 -9.07
CA GLN A 203 -20.90 -4.99 -8.23
C GLN A 203 -19.46 -4.97 -8.77
N TRP A 204 -19.32 -5.02 -10.11
CA TRP A 204 -18.02 -5.02 -10.79
C TRP A 204 -17.31 -3.67 -10.76
N LYS A 205 -18.07 -2.57 -10.65
CA LYS A 205 -17.54 -1.21 -10.52
C LYS A 205 -16.39 -1.13 -9.50
N TRP A 206 -16.57 -1.74 -8.33
CA TRP A 206 -15.58 -1.68 -7.25
C TRP A 206 -14.72 -2.94 -7.12
N ALA A 207 -15.12 -4.06 -7.74
CA ALA A 207 -14.33 -5.29 -7.74
C ALA A 207 -12.96 -5.07 -8.42
N SER A 208 -12.92 -4.37 -9.56
CA SER A 208 -11.65 -4.02 -10.24
C SER A 208 -10.68 -3.24 -9.34
N SER A 209 -11.21 -2.32 -8.53
CA SER A 209 -10.42 -1.57 -7.55
C SER A 209 -9.80 -2.50 -6.49
N THR A 210 -10.56 -3.49 -6.01
CA THR A 210 -10.07 -4.50 -5.06
C THR A 210 -9.00 -5.38 -5.69
N ILE A 211 -9.19 -5.81 -6.94
CA ILE A 211 -8.22 -6.63 -7.68
C ILE A 211 -6.90 -5.86 -7.87
N LEU A 212 -6.97 -4.59 -8.27
CA LEU A 212 -5.78 -3.72 -8.39
C LEU A 212 -5.02 -3.63 -7.07
N LEU A 213 -5.71 -3.32 -5.97
CA LEU A 213 -5.11 -3.27 -4.64
C LEU A 213 -4.50 -4.62 -4.24
N SER A 214 -5.16 -5.73 -4.59
CA SER A 214 -4.68 -7.08 -4.29
C SER A 214 -3.37 -7.38 -5.02
N TYR A 215 -3.26 -7.01 -6.30
CA TYR A 215 -1.99 -7.10 -7.02
C TYR A 215 -0.90 -6.24 -6.38
N GLY A 216 -1.23 -5.02 -5.94
CA GLY A 216 -0.31 -4.18 -5.17
C GLY A 216 0.18 -4.88 -3.89
N GLN A 217 -0.74 -5.45 -3.12
CA GLN A 217 -0.42 -6.20 -1.89
C GLN A 217 0.44 -7.44 -2.16
N MET A 218 0.18 -8.19 -3.23
CA MET A 218 1.05 -9.30 -3.65
C MET A 218 2.49 -8.82 -3.88
N THR A 219 2.68 -7.67 -4.55
CA THR A 219 4.03 -7.18 -4.89
C THR A 219 4.87 -6.84 -3.66
N VAL A 220 4.26 -6.22 -2.65
CA VAL A 220 4.94 -5.84 -1.41
C VAL A 220 5.28 -7.06 -0.56
N ARG A 221 4.43 -8.10 -0.61
CA ARG A 221 4.53 -9.29 0.25
C ARG A 221 5.40 -10.39 -0.36
N ALA A 222 5.59 -10.38 -1.68
CA ALA A 222 6.48 -11.27 -2.40
C ALA A 222 7.99 -10.97 -2.20
N LYS A 223 8.36 -9.91 -1.48
CA LYS A 223 9.76 -9.57 -1.11
C LYS A 223 10.77 -9.80 -2.27
N ALA A 224 11.76 -10.67 -2.08
CA ALA A 224 12.84 -10.91 -3.05
C ALA A 224 12.39 -11.67 -4.32
N HIS A 225 11.27 -12.40 -4.29
CA HIS A 225 10.83 -13.26 -5.38
C HIS A 225 9.82 -12.59 -6.34
N ILE A 226 9.66 -11.27 -6.25
CA ILE A 226 8.67 -10.54 -7.05
C ILE A 226 9.06 -10.35 -8.53
N LEU A 227 10.35 -10.27 -8.86
CA LEU A 227 10.80 -9.88 -10.22
C LEU A 227 10.16 -10.70 -11.35
N PRO A 228 10.11 -12.05 -11.29
CA PRO A 228 9.50 -12.86 -12.35
C PRO A 228 8.00 -12.63 -12.54
N TRP A 229 7.33 -12.01 -11.56
CA TRP A 229 5.90 -11.78 -11.55
C TRP A 229 5.51 -10.36 -11.96
N VAL A 230 6.46 -9.42 -12.02
CA VAL A 230 6.19 -8.00 -12.27
C VAL A 230 5.44 -7.81 -13.58
N ASP A 231 5.92 -8.38 -14.69
CA ASP A 231 5.26 -8.20 -15.99
C ASP A 231 3.87 -8.84 -16.04
N ASN A 232 3.67 -10.00 -15.42
CA ASN A 232 2.34 -10.61 -15.32
C ASN A 232 1.38 -9.70 -14.56
N ILE A 233 1.82 -9.19 -13.40
CA ILE A 233 1.03 -8.29 -12.56
C ILE A 233 0.74 -6.97 -13.30
N LEU A 234 1.74 -6.36 -13.92
CA LEU A 234 1.60 -5.13 -14.69
C LEU A 234 0.62 -5.28 -15.85
N SER A 235 0.72 -6.38 -16.60
CA SER A 235 -0.22 -6.68 -17.69
C SER A 235 -1.66 -6.69 -17.19
N ARG A 236 -1.91 -7.27 -16.00
CA ARG A 236 -3.24 -7.24 -15.38
C ARG A 236 -3.64 -5.85 -14.88
N MET A 237 -2.73 -5.10 -14.27
CA MET A 237 -3.02 -3.72 -13.83
C MET A 237 -3.40 -2.82 -15.01
N VAL A 238 -2.66 -2.89 -16.12
CA VAL A 238 -2.94 -2.17 -17.38
C VAL A 238 -4.28 -2.59 -17.96
N PHE A 239 -4.58 -3.89 -17.97
CA PHE A 239 -5.89 -4.40 -18.41
C PHE A 239 -7.05 -3.77 -17.60
N TYR A 240 -6.99 -3.81 -16.27
CA TYR A 240 -8.06 -3.24 -15.46
C TYR A 240 -8.16 -1.72 -15.60
N PHE A 241 -7.05 -1.03 -15.82
CA PHE A 241 -7.04 0.40 -16.10
C PHE A 241 -7.82 0.73 -17.39
N HIS A 242 -7.63 -0.02 -18.48
CA HIS A 242 -8.31 0.24 -19.74
C HIS A 242 -9.78 -0.19 -19.78
N TYR A 243 -10.13 -1.27 -19.08
CA TYR A 243 -11.44 -1.93 -19.24
C TYR A 243 -12.37 -1.82 -18.02
N SER A 244 -12.05 -0.95 -17.06
CA SER A 244 -12.92 -0.70 -15.88
C SER A 244 -13.52 0.70 -15.88
N SER A 245 -14.44 0.96 -14.95
CA SER A 245 -15.00 2.31 -14.75
C SER A 245 -13.92 3.29 -14.28
N TRP A 246 -13.63 4.30 -15.10
CA TRP A 246 -12.68 5.39 -14.81
C TRP A 246 -13.19 6.38 -13.73
N ASP A 247 -13.68 5.87 -12.61
CA ASP A 247 -14.04 6.67 -11.45
C ASP A 247 -12.82 6.95 -10.54
N GLU A 248 -13.01 7.88 -9.59
CA GLU A 248 -11.91 8.27 -8.69
C GLU A 248 -11.42 7.11 -7.82
N THR A 249 -12.30 6.15 -7.51
CA THR A 249 -11.94 4.97 -6.71
C THR A 249 -10.96 4.08 -7.47
N LEU A 250 -11.23 3.79 -8.75
CA LEU A 250 -10.35 2.99 -9.58
C LEU A 250 -9.00 3.70 -9.77
N LYS A 251 -9.01 5.01 -10.05
CA LYS A 251 -7.77 5.80 -10.22
C LYS A 251 -6.88 5.71 -8.99
N GLN A 252 -7.43 5.96 -7.79
CA GLN A 252 -6.66 5.89 -6.55
C GLN A 252 -6.16 4.46 -6.27
N SER A 253 -6.99 3.45 -6.54
CA SER A 253 -6.61 2.04 -6.36
C SER A 253 -5.48 1.63 -7.31
N PHE A 254 -5.52 2.09 -8.57
CA PHE A 254 -4.47 1.89 -9.56
C PHE A 254 -3.16 2.55 -9.12
N LEU A 255 -3.19 3.84 -8.78
CA LEU A 255 -1.99 4.56 -8.35
C LEU A 255 -1.37 3.96 -7.08
N THR A 256 -2.21 3.59 -6.11
CA THR A 256 -1.76 2.92 -4.89
C THR A 256 -1.08 1.59 -5.21
N ALA A 257 -1.69 0.76 -6.06
CA ALA A 257 -1.13 -0.53 -6.44
C ALA A 257 0.19 -0.40 -7.21
N VAL A 258 0.30 0.59 -8.10
CA VAL A 258 1.53 0.86 -8.86
C VAL A 258 2.63 1.41 -7.95
N LEU A 259 2.31 2.30 -6.98
CA LEU A 259 3.27 2.76 -5.98
C LEU A 259 3.82 1.61 -5.15
N MET A 260 2.96 0.68 -4.73
CA MET A 260 3.36 -0.54 -4.02
C MET A 260 4.33 -1.39 -4.84
N LEU A 261 4.03 -1.58 -6.13
CA LEU A 261 4.87 -2.33 -7.07
C LEU A 261 6.22 -1.66 -7.29
N VAL A 262 6.24 -0.36 -7.61
CA VAL A 262 7.48 0.42 -7.79
C VAL A 262 8.34 0.41 -6.53
N GLY A 263 7.72 0.56 -5.36
CA GLY A 263 8.41 0.46 -4.08
C GLY A 263 9.00 -0.93 -3.83
N ALA A 264 8.30 -2.00 -4.23
CA ALA A 264 8.79 -3.38 -4.12
C ALA A 264 9.99 -3.63 -5.06
N ILE A 265 9.91 -3.16 -6.31
CA ILE A 265 11.01 -3.27 -7.29
C ILE A 265 12.23 -2.49 -6.80
N SER A 266 12.05 -1.26 -6.31
CA SER A 266 13.16 -0.40 -5.88
C SER A 266 13.95 -0.96 -4.70
N ARG A 267 13.35 -1.84 -3.89
CA ARG A 267 14.02 -2.53 -2.77
C ARG A 267 14.68 -3.85 -3.17
N ASN A 268 14.50 -4.31 -4.42
CA ASN A 268 15.04 -5.57 -4.88
C ASN A 268 16.40 -5.36 -5.56
N GLU A 269 17.46 -5.95 -5.01
CA GLU A 269 18.84 -5.79 -5.48
C GLU A 269 19.02 -6.20 -6.96
N GLY A 270 18.23 -7.16 -7.45
CA GLY A 270 18.27 -7.65 -8.83
C GLY A 270 17.45 -6.82 -9.83
N ALA A 271 16.69 -5.82 -9.38
CA ALA A 271 15.79 -5.06 -10.25
C ALA A 271 16.53 -4.32 -11.38
N HIS A 272 17.75 -3.87 -11.14
CA HIS A 272 18.54 -3.15 -12.14
C HIS A 272 18.95 -4.03 -13.33
N SER A 273 19.09 -5.35 -13.14
CA SER A 273 19.42 -6.29 -14.21
C SER A 273 18.21 -6.83 -14.96
N TYR A 274 16.99 -6.60 -14.45
CA TYR A 274 15.78 -7.15 -15.03
C TYR A 274 15.24 -6.23 -16.14
N GLU A 275 14.87 -6.81 -17.28
CA GLU A 275 14.20 -6.09 -18.37
C GLU A 275 12.70 -6.32 -18.27
N PHE A 276 11.95 -5.27 -17.98
CA PHE A 276 10.50 -5.33 -17.84
C PHE A 276 9.81 -4.95 -19.16
N SER A 277 8.98 -5.85 -19.66
CA SER A 277 8.27 -5.65 -20.93
C SER A 277 7.08 -4.69 -20.81
N GLN A 278 6.39 -4.66 -19.67
CA GLN A 278 5.13 -3.93 -19.50
C GLN A 278 5.26 -2.47 -19.03
N ILE A 279 6.49 -1.98 -18.83
CA ILE A 279 6.72 -0.61 -18.33
C ILE A 279 6.19 0.43 -19.32
N SER A 280 6.33 0.18 -20.62
CA SER A 280 5.91 1.13 -21.66
C SER A 280 4.41 1.37 -21.61
N GLU A 281 3.64 0.29 -21.52
CA GLU A 281 2.18 0.30 -21.46
C GLU A 281 1.70 0.95 -20.16
N LEU A 282 2.38 0.70 -19.03
CA LEU A 282 2.08 1.38 -17.78
C LEU A 282 2.33 2.90 -17.87
N LEU A 283 3.43 3.32 -18.49
CA LEU A 283 3.73 4.74 -18.68
C LEU A 283 2.67 5.42 -19.54
N ASP A 284 2.19 4.77 -20.60
CA ASP A 284 1.09 5.29 -21.41
C ASP A 284 -0.19 5.45 -20.57
N CYS A 285 -0.51 4.49 -19.68
CA CYS A 285 -1.65 4.65 -18.74
C CYS A 285 -1.50 5.88 -17.83
N LEU A 286 -0.32 6.08 -17.25
CA LEU A 286 -0.02 7.18 -16.33
C LEU A 286 -0.05 8.55 -17.04
N MET A 287 0.40 8.61 -18.30
CA MET A 287 0.29 9.82 -19.10
C MET A 287 -1.15 10.20 -19.39
N VAL A 288 -2.02 9.23 -19.72
CA VAL A 288 -3.46 9.50 -19.90
C VAL A 288 -4.09 9.99 -18.59
N LEU A 289 -3.65 9.49 -17.42
CA LEU A 289 -4.10 10.04 -16.13
C LEU A 289 -3.73 11.52 -16.02
N LEU A 290 -2.46 11.89 -16.25
CA LEU A 290 -2.02 13.30 -16.17
C LEU A 290 -2.74 14.22 -17.16
N GLU A 291 -2.96 13.76 -18.39
CA GLU A 291 -3.64 14.52 -19.43
C GLU A 291 -5.13 14.77 -19.10
N LYS A 292 -5.78 13.84 -18.39
CA LYS A 292 -7.19 13.98 -17.97
C LYS A 292 -7.37 14.65 -16.61
N GLU A 293 -6.30 14.94 -15.88
CA GLU A 293 -6.41 15.66 -14.62
C GLU A 293 -6.86 17.12 -14.84
N PRO A 294 -7.73 17.65 -13.97
CA PRO A 294 -8.24 19.02 -14.08
C PRO A 294 -7.10 20.05 -14.16
N GLN A 295 -7.13 20.92 -15.17
CA GLN A 295 -6.13 21.98 -15.33
C GLN A 295 -6.40 23.20 -14.45
N ASP A 296 -7.61 23.34 -13.94
CA ASP A 296 -8.05 24.38 -13.00
C ASP A 296 -7.45 24.20 -11.60
N THR A 297 -7.09 22.97 -11.22
CA THR A 297 -6.46 22.66 -9.93
C THR A 297 -5.14 21.93 -10.16
N LEU A 298 -4.01 22.63 -10.06
CA LEU A 298 -2.69 22.04 -10.30
C LEU A 298 -2.18 21.20 -9.11
N CYS A 299 -2.70 21.43 -7.91
CA CYS A 299 -2.24 20.77 -6.67
C CYS A 299 -3.07 19.53 -6.30
N THR A 300 -3.25 18.57 -7.22
CA THR A 300 -3.92 17.29 -6.90
C THR A 300 -2.93 16.22 -6.44
N SER A 301 -3.33 15.41 -5.46
CA SER A 301 -2.55 14.24 -5.01
C SER A 301 -2.28 13.27 -6.17
N THR A 302 -3.28 13.06 -7.02
CA THR A 302 -3.20 12.23 -8.24
C THR A 302 -2.07 12.67 -9.15
N ARG A 303 -1.94 13.98 -9.43
CA ARG A 303 -0.87 14.54 -10.26
C ARG A 303 0.51 14.27 -9.64
N GLN A 304 0.67 14.57 -8.35
CA GLN A 304 1.93 14.35 -7.63
C GLN A 304 2.34 12.87 -7.63
N GLN A 305 1.42 11.96 -7.26
CA GLN A 305 1.67 10.52 -7.24
C GLN A 305 2.05 10.00 -8.62
N THR A 306 1.33 10.43 -9.66
CA THR A 306 1.58 9.98 -11.04
C THR A 306 2.97 10.40 -11.52
N ILE A 307 3.37 11.65 -11.29
CA ILE A 307 4.72 12.14 -11.65
C ILE A 307 5.81 11.38 -10.88
N HIS A 308 5.59 11.11 -9.59
CA HIS A 308 6.52 10.33 -8.78
C HIS A 308 6.69 8.89 -9.29
N ILE A 309 5.59 8.24 -9.67
CA ILE A 309 5.62 6.90 -10.27
C ILE A 309 6.39 6.93 -11.60
N ILE A 310 6.05 7.85 -12.51
CA ILE A 310 6.72 8.00 -13.81
C ILE A 310 8.22 8.18 -13.62
N SER A 311 8.64 9.06 -12.71
CA SER A 311 10.06 9.30 -12.40
C SER A 311 10.77 8.02 -11.96
N SER A 312 10.10 7.18 -11.18
CA SER A 312 10.67 5.93 -10.69
C SER A 312 10.75 4.87 -11.79
N LEU A 313 9.72 4.74 -12.63
CA LEU A 313 9.69 3.81 -13.76
C LEU A 313 10.76 4.13 -14.83
N CYS A 314 11.03 5.42 -15.07
CA CYS A 314 12.08 5.85 -16.00
C CYS A 314 13.49 5.39 -15.62
N LYS A 315 13.71 4.90 -14.39
CA LYS A 315 15.00 4.38 -13.90
C LYS A 315 15.17 2.88 -14.18
N LEU A 316 14.09 2.19 -14.58
CA LEU A 316 14.09 0.75 -14.82
C LEU A 316 14.54 0.42 -16.25
N ARG A 317 14.83 -0.86 -16.50
CA ARG A 317 15.21 -1.37 -17.83
C ARG A 317 14.03 -2.05 -18.53
N PRO A 318 13.97 -2.01 -19.88
CA PRO A 318 14.92 -1.38 -20.79
C PRO A 318 14.83 0.16 -20.76
N PRO A 319 15.93 0.89 -21.06
CA PRO A 319 15.89 2.34 -21.16
C PRO A 319 14.89 2.80 -22.22
N LEU A 320 14.09 3.80 -21.87
CA LEU A 320 13.15 4.41 -22.80
C LEU A 320 13.87 5.07 -23.98
N ASP A 321 13.27 5.01 -25.16
CA ASP A 321 13.73 5.71 -26.35
C ASP A 321 13.59 7.24 -26.19
N SER A 322 14.24 8.00 -27.09
CA SER A 322 14.29 9.46 -26.99
C SER A 322 12.93 10.12 -27.23
N GLU A 323 12.09 9.54 -28.09
CA GLU A 323 10.78 10.10 -28.43
C GLU A 323 9.85 10.00 -27.21
N ARG A 324 9.80 8.82 -26.59
CA ARG A 324 8.99 8.59 -25.39
C ARG A 324 9.46 9.44 -24.22
N LYS A 325 10.78 9.59 -24.01
CA LYS A 325 11.33 10.51 -23.00
C LYS A 325 10.84 11.95 -23.22
N SER A 326 10.89 12.44 -24.46
CA SER A 326 10.41 13.78 -24.81
C SER A 326 8.92 13.94 -24.52
N ARG A 327 8.10 12.95 -24.91
CA ARG A 327 6.65 12.97 -24.67
C ARG A 327 6.31 12.98 -23.18
N ILE A 328 6.97 12.15 -22.38
CA ILE A 328 6.80 12.11 -20.91
C ILE A 328 7.14 13.47 -20.29
N LEU A 329 8.28 14.07 -20.66
CA LEU A 329 8.68 15.38 -20.17
C LEU A 329 7.65 16.45 -20.55
N SER A 330 7.20 16.46 -21.80
CA SER A 330 6.18 17.39 -22.29
C SER A 330 4.89 17.28 -21.48
N VAL A 331 4.37 16.07 -21.30
CA VAL A 331 3.12 15.85 -20.54
C VAL A 331 3.31 16.25 -19.08
N CYS A 332 4.36 15.78 -18.41
CA CYS A 332 4.59 16.09 -16.99
C CYS A 332 4.75 17.60 -16.76
N PHE A 333 5.55 18.29 -17.59
CA PHE A 333 5.77 19.73 -17.45
C PHE A 333 4.54 20.54 -17.83
N HIS A 334 3.84 20.19 -18.91
CA HIS A 334 2.57 20.85 -19.22
C HIS A 334 1.56 20.68 -18.07
N SER A 335 1.56 19.51 -17.43
CA SER A 335 0.65 19.22 -16.32
C SER A 335 0.90 20.09 -15.07
N VAL A 336 2.11 20.64 -14.86
CA VAL A 336 2.47 21.40 -13.65
C VAL A 336 2.76 22.87 -13.94
N LEU A 337 3.36 23.16 -15.09
CA LEU A 337 3.89 24.47 -15.46
C LEU A 337 3.00 25.22 -16.46
N ALA A 338 1.94 24.59 -17.00
CA ALA A 338 1.00 25.33 -17.83
C ALA A 338 0.31 26.41 -16.98
N LEU A 339 0.34 27.63 -17.50
CA LEU A 339 -0.38 28.75 -16.91
C LEU A 339 -1.89 28.44 -16.96
N PRO A 340 -2.65 28.66 -15.87
CA PRO A 340 -4.11 28.59 -15.94
C PRO A 340 -4.63 29.53 -17.03
N LEU A 341 -5.71 29.14 -17.71
CA LEU A 341 -6.40 30.00 -18.68
C LEU A 341 -6.75 31.36 -18.02
N LEU A 342 -6.68 32.44 -18.80
CA LEU A 342 -6.88 33.81 -18.29
C LEU A 342 -8.21 33.97 -17.53
N ASP A 343 -9.27 33.31 -18.00
CA ASP A 343 -10.60 33.27 -17.39
C ASP A 343 -10.62 32.63 -15.98
N VAL A 344 -9.68 31.73 -15.69
CA VAL A 344 -9.49 31.10 -14.37
C VAL A 344 -8.69 32.04 -13.47
N LEU A 345 -7.66 32.70 -14.03
CA LEU A 345 -6.92 33.75 -13.33
C LEU A 345 -7.86 34.88 -12.91
N GLU A 346 -8.77 35.33 -13.77
CA GLU A 346 -9.76 36.37 -13.46
C GLU A 346 -10.68 35.99 -12.29
N LYS A 347 -11.16 34.74 -12.23
CA LYS A 347 -11.96 34.23 -11.10
C LYS A 347 -11.20 34.24 -9.76
N HIS A 348 -9.89 34.00 -9.79
CA HIS A 348 -9.02 34.11 -8.62
C HIS A 348 -8.56 35.55 -8.33
N THR A 349 -8.62 36.45 -9.31
CA THR A 349 -8.26 37.87 -9.14
C THR A 349 -9.32 38.60 -8.29
N CYS A 350 -10.57 38.14 -8.31
CA CYS A 350 -11.63 38.62 -7.40
C CYS A 350 -11.38 38.34 -5.91
N LEU A 351 -10.37 37.51 -5.56
CA LEU A 351 -9.98 37.22 -4.17
C LEU A 351 -8.77 38.04 -3.69
N PHE A 352 -8.13 38.81 -4.57
CA PHE A 352 -7.07 39.75 -4.20
C PHE A 352 -7.64 41.16 -4.14
N LEU A 353 -7.88 41.66 -2.92
CA LEU A 353 -8.24 43.06 -2.68
C LEU A 353 -7.11 44.05 -3.06
N GLU A 354 -5.89 43.56 -3.31
CA GLU A 354 -4.81 44.30 -3.98
C GLU A 354 -4.00 43.35 -4.87
N PRO A 355 -3.96 43.55 -6.21
CA PRO A 355 -3.03 42.84 -7.06
C PRO A 355 -1.59 43.33 -6.80
N PRO A 356 -0.58 42.45 -6.67
CA PRO A 356 0.81 42.89 -6.61
C PRO A 356 1.18 43.59 -7.93
N ASN A 357 1.73 44.80 -7.79
CA ASN A 357 2.05 45.72 -8.88
C ASN A 357 2.97 45.06 -9.93
N ILE A 358 2.44 44.68 -11.10
CA ILE A 358 3.21 44.07 -12.22
C ILE A 358 3.92 45.18 -13.01
N GLN A 359 4.73 46.01 -12.34
CA GLN A 359 5.53 47.05 -13.00
C GLN A 359 7.00 47.07 -12.59
N VAL A 360 7.55 46.00 -12.00
CA VAL A 360 8.99 45.94 -11.71
C VAL A 360 9.59 44.60 -12.11
N ARG A 361 9.90 44.45 -13.40
CA ARG A 361 11.07 43.76 -14.01
C ARG A 361 10.79 43.24 -15.43
N LEU A 362 10.46 44.15 -16.33
CA LEU A 362 10.92 44.04 -17.71
C LEU A 362 11.99 45.10 -17.88
N VAL A 363 13.24 44.75 -17.57
CA VAL A 363 14.38 45.55 -18.01
C VAL A 363 14.60 45.20 -19.49
N PRO A 364 14.47 46.15 -20.43
CA PRO A 364 14.82 45.89 -21.81
C PRO A 364 16.32 46.11 -21.96
N THR A 365 17.07 45.10 -22.40
CA THR A 365 18.41 45.33 -22.93
C THR A 365 18.64 44.43 -24.14
N LEU A 366 18.34 45.00 -25.31
CA LEU A 366 19.07 44.97 -26.57
C LEU A 366 19.76 43.65 -26.98
N THR A 367 19.31 43.07 -28.10
CA THR A 367 20.10 42.18 -28.98
C THR A 367 21.14 42.99 -29.79
N PRO A 368 22.05 42.38 -30.56
CA PRO A 368 22.96 41.25 -30.29
C PRO A 368 24.42 41.60 -30.64
N THR A 369 25.43 40.90 -30.11
CA THR A 369 26.74 40.77 -30.78
C THR A 369 27.30 39.36 -30.62
N LEU A 370 27.64 38.77 -31.76
CA LEU A 370 28.37 37.52 -31.89
C LEU A 370 29.79 37.70 -31.34
N GLN A 371 30.18 36.87 -30.37
CA GLN A 371 31.58 36.49 -30.24
C GLN A 371 31.71 35.10 -29.61
N GLU A 372 32.36 34.21 -30.35
CA GLU A 372 32.71 32.84 -29.97
C GLU A 372 33.53 32.80 -28.68
N SER A 373 33.21 31.85 -27.80
CA SER A 373 34.17 31.28 -26.86
C SER A 373 33.72 29.89 -26.40
N ARG A 374 34.65 28.94 -26.50
CA ARG A 374 34.53 27.50 -26.24
C ARG A 374 34.49 27.17 -24.73
N ALA A 375 33.53 26.31 -24.34
CA ALA A 375 33.55 25.20 -23.35
C ALA A 375 34.06 25.42 -21.88
N PRO A 376 33.80 24.52 -20.89
CA PRO A 376 33.04 23.24 -20.94
C PRO A 376 31.91 23.08 -19.89
N HIS A 377 31.22 21.95 -20.03
CA HIS A 377 30.25 21.30 -19.14
C HIS A 377 30.70 21.20 -17.66
N ASP A 378 29.71 20.98 -16.79
CA ASP A 378 29.76 20.75 -15.33
C ASP A 378 29.70 21.99 -14.43
N GLN A 379 28.48 22.48 -14.18
CA GLN A 379 28.13 23.10 -12.88
C GLN A 379 26.63 23.38 -12.63
N MET A 380 25.70 22.92 -13.48
CA MET A 380 24.27 23.30 -13.35
C MET A 380 23.38 22.30 -12.60
N THR A 381 23.94 21.24 -12.02
CA THR A 381 23.17 20.18 -11.32
C THR A 381 23.10 20.32 -9.81
N THR A 382 23.91 21.18 -9.18
CA THR A 382 23.98 21.28 -7.71
C THR A 382 23.13 22.42 -7.12
N SER A 383 22.70 23.40 -7.92
CA SER A 383 21.93 24.55 -7.42
C SER A 383 20.43 24.28 -7.26
N TRP A 384 19.86 23.30 -7.97
CA TRP A 384 18.42 23.02 -7.95
C TRP A 384 17.97 22.19 -6.73
N LEU A 385 18.85 21.36 -6.17
CA LEU A 385 18.54 20.53 -4.99
C LEU A 385 18.52 21.32 -3.67
N ALA A 386 19.21 22.46 -3.60
CA ALA A 386 19.30 23.26 -2.38
C ALA A 386 18.06 24.14 -2.12
N HIS A 387 17.21 24.40 -3.13
CA HIS A 387 16.04 25.27 -2.99
C HIS A 387 14.70 24.54 -2.74
N LEU A 388 14.67 23.21 -2.85
CA LEU A 388 13.49 22.40 -2.47
C LEU A 388 13.52 21.94 -1.00
N GLY A 389 14.62 22.18 -0.27
CA GLY A 389 14.80 21.74 1.11
C GLY A 389 14.21 22.64 2.21
N SER A 390 13.48 23.71 1.88
CA SER A 390 13.08 24.73 2.88
C SER A 390 11.57 25.00 3.01
N LEU A 391 10.70 24.13 2.50
CA LEU A 391 9.25 24.21 2.74
C LEU A 391 8.80 23.03 3.61
N ALA A 392 9.04 23.18 4.92
CA ALA A 392 8.55 22.27 5.95
C ALA A 392 7.09 22.61 6.31
N TRP A 393 6.10 22.15 5.52
CA TRP A 393 4.70 22.04 5.97
C TRP A 393 3.99 20.90 5.24
N PHE A 394 3.33 20.05 6.05
CA PHE A 394 2.51 18.85 5.76
C PHE A 394 3.12 17.50 6.18
N GLN A 395 3.15 17.29 7.49
CA GLN A 395 2.80 16.00 8.08
C GLN A 395 1.27 15.90 8.15
N THR A 396 0.66 15.23 7.18
CA THR A 396 -0.63 14.56 7.35
C THR A 396 -0.42 13.08 7.04
N PRO A 397 -0.67 12.16 7.99
CA PRO A 397 -0.41 10.76 7.76
C PRO A 397 -1.60 10.16 7.01
N VAL A 398 -1.49 10.04 5.69
CA VAL A 398 -2.32 9.11 4.92
C VAL A 398 -1.39 8.03 4.42
N TRP A 399 -1.32 6.96 5.22
CA TRP A 399 -0.63 5.70 4.93
C TRP A 399 0.89 5.78 4.79
N GLY A 400 1.56 5.68 5.93
CA GLY A 400 2.99 5.36 5.98
C GLY A 400 3.43 5.13 7.40
N SER A 401 3.29 3.90 7.90
CA SER A 401 4.14 3.28 8.95
C SER A 401 3.70 1.86 9.34
N CYS A 402 3.46 1.00 8.36
CA CYS A 402 3.25 -0.44 8.60
C CYS A 402 4.21 -1.30 7.76
N LEU A 403 5.51 -0.99 7.75
CA LEU A 403 6.58 -1.87 7.27
C LEU A 403 7.91 -1.52 7.98
N PHE A 404 8.04 -1.99 9.23
CA PHE A 404 9.20 -2.48 10.01
C PHE A 404 10.66 -2.00 9.78
N PRO A 405 11.49 -2.06 10.85
CA PRO A 405 12.76 -1.36 10.97
C PRO A 405 13.90 -1.99 10.15
N SER A 406 14.83 -1.13 9.72
CA SER A 406 16.09 -1.50 9.08
C SER A 406 17.11 -1.94 10.14
N SER A 407 17.36 -3.24 10.28
CA SER A 407 18.53 -3.74 11.00
C SER A 407 19.71 -3.87 10.05
N GLY A 408 20.48 -2.78 9.89
CA GLY A 408 21.75 -2.76 9.18
C GLY A 408 22.87 -2.30 10.10
N HIS A 409 23.39 -3.18 10.94
CA HIS A 409 24.68 -2.95 11.60
C HIS A 409 25.79 -3.59 10.75
N LEU A 410 26.56 -2.75 10.08
CA LEU A 410 27.90 -3.08 9.58
C LEU A 410 28.93 -2.33 10.44
N PRO A 411 30.02 -2.99 10.88
CA PRO A 411 31.03 -2.35 11.72
C PRO A 411 32.01 -1.53 10.88
N LEU A 412 32.37 -0.36 11.42
CA LEU A 412 33.44 0.50 10.91
C LEU A 412 34.80 -0.16 11.10
N ALA A 413 35.48 -0.45 9.98
CA ALA A 413 36.90 -0.70 9.94
C ALA A 413 37.66 0.64 10.00
N GLY A 414 38.60 0.76 10.94
CA GLY A 414 39.47 1.92 11.12
C GLY A 414 40.85 1.53 11.65
N GLY A 415 41.76 1.29 10.70
CA GLY A 415 43.19 1.66 10.70
C GLY A 415 44.06 1.53 11.96
N ALA A 416 44.98 0.56 11.88
CA ALA A 416 46.44 0.68 12.05
C ALA A 416 47.06 1.20 13.37
N GLY A 417 47.92 0.37 13.96
CA GLY A 417 49.05 0.85 14.76
C GLY A 417 49.71 -0.19 15.66
N PHE A 418 50.86 -0.71 15.22
CA PHE A 418 51.99 -1.21 16.03
C PHE A 418 51.91 -2.59 16.73
N THR A 419 52.60 -3.56 16.11
CA THR A 419 53.44 -4.59 16.76
C THR A 419 54.74 -3.92 17.30
N PRO A 420 55.57 -4.53 18.19
CA PRO A 420 55.84 -5.97 18.26
C PRO A 420 56.12 -6.62 19.64
N SER A 421 56.24 -7.96 19.54
CA SER A 421 57.14 -8.84 20.32
C SER A 421 56.87 -9.07 21.81
N SER A 422 56.45 -10.29 22.17
CA SER A 422 57.39 -11.31 22.65
C SER A 422 56.78 -12.71 22.62
N GLN A 423 57.65 -13.67 22.33
CA GLN A 423 57.44 -15.12 22.42
C GLN A 423 56.96 -15.56 23.81
N VAL A 424 56.25 -16.71 23.90
CA VAL A 424 56.69 -17.91 24.64
C VAL A 424 55.62 -19.02 24.53
N THR A 425 56.10 -20.19 24.15
CA THR A 425 55.50 -21.53 24.07
C THR A 425 55.08 -22.15 25.41
N LYS A 426 53.99 -22.93 25.41
CA LYS A 426 53.78 -24.27 26.04
C LYS A 426 52.28 -24.64 25.93
N VAL A 427 51.84 -25.60 25.13
CA VAL A 427 51.87 -27.08 25.32
C VAL A 427 51.55 -27.51 26.76
N GLY A 428 50.42 -28.19 26.92
CA GLY A 428 49.98 -28.85 28.15
C GLY A 428 48.58 -29.43 28.03
N THR A 429 48.48 -30.61 27.42
CA THR A 429 47.38 -31.59 27.57
C THR A 429 47.25 -32.03 29.03
N GLU A 430 46.03 -32.24 29.52
CA GLU A 430 45.51 -33.52 30.07
C GLU A 430 44.28 -33.33 30.98
N SER A 431 43.39 -34.33 30.87
CA SER A 431 42.26 -34.73 31.73
C SER A 431 41.02 -33.84 31.82
#